data_AF-A0A965TA15-F1
#
_entry.id   AF-A0A965TA15-F1
#
_cell.length_a   1.000
_cell.length_b   1.000
_cell.length_c   1.000
_cell.angle_alpha   90.00
_cell.angle_beta   90.00
_cell.angle_gamma   90.00
#
_symmetry.space_group_name_H-M   'P 1'
#
loop_
_entity.id
_entity.type
_entity.pdbx_description
1 polymer ?
#
loop_
_entity_poly.entity_id
_entity_poly.type
_entity_poly.pdbx_seq_one_letter_code
_entity_poly.pdbx_strand_id
1 'polypeptide(L)'
;MKQDNIEINEPIVGEQIAEKKSLKLNYQQTIKVGFAFAIIMLFWTAYDFVVPLLLERAYGLSNAMRGLIMGLDNLLSLFMLPLFGKLSDRGKGKLAKKMGRRTPYIIVGTILSVALMVFVPLSAKAQLVRSEEIRAREFAAIMETDASQEAMYGMFYDEAKAGNAKYCDLRYIEQPLNNINTREKYVAIRYYPAPQEGELTAEQIESNSKYKKFVETGVTVYLSEKVNTTVLGTAEGKQSIAVYMIILFFVLIAMATFRSPAVALMPDVTPKPLRSQGNAIINLAGGAGAAIAFIVYTVALFFESDNIFIIIFATIGFAMLMVLLGFKSLVNEKKMVEEREIICKEYGIDDAEEEEKPVVKEIPNTAAEDEVEVIRKSKLEKAKFKSFLLILASIFMWFMGYNAVSST
;
A
#
# COMPACT_ATOMS: atom_id res chain seq x y z
N MET A 1 47.11 68.17 -29.06
CA MET A 1 46.40 66.95 -28.63
C MET A 1 46.95 66.51 -27.28
N LYS A 2 46.27 66.88 -26.20
CA LYS A 2 46.42 66.32 -24.85
C LYS A 2 45.01 66.28 -24.25
N GLN A 3 44.67 65.12 -23.69
CA GLN A 3 43.34 64.71 -23.24
C GLN A 3 42.91 65.47 -21.99
N ASP A 4 41.66 65.93 -21.98
CA ASP A 4 40.96 66.42 -20.78
C ASP A 4 40.41 65.23 -20.00
N ASN A 5 40.94 65.03 -18.79
CA ASN A 5 40.31 64.21 -17.74
C ASN A 5 39.48 65.15 -16.87
N ILE A 6 38.15 65.06 -16.96
CA ILE A 6 37.23 65.63 -15.98
C ILE A 6 36.60 64.46 -15.23
N GLU A 7 37.01 64.29 -13.97
CA GLU A 7 36.33 63.45 -12.99
C GLU A 7 34.90 63.94 -12.79
N ILE A 8 33.93 63.02 -12.91
CA ILE A 8 32.56 63.24 -12.48
C ILE A 8 32.26 62.21 -11.39
N ASN A 9 32.06 62.71 -10.17
CA ASN A 9 31.61 61.97 -9.00
C ASN A 9 30.32 61.19 -9.30
N GLU A 10 30.32 59.88 -9.08
CA GLU A 10 29.09 59.13 -8.77
C GLU A 10 28.90 59.03 -7.25
N PRO A 11 27.67 59.24 -6.74
CA PRO A 11 27.40 59.21 -5.32
C PRO A 11 27.37 57.77 -4.80
N ILE A 12 27.95 57.59 -3.61
CA ILE A 12 27.85 56.40 -2.79
C ILE A 12 26.37 56.15 -2.46
N VAL A 13 25.72 55.21 -3.15
CA VAL A 13 24.45 54.62 -2.68
C VAL A 13 24.82 53.36 -1.92
N GLY A 14 24.96 53.51 -0.60
CA GLY A 14 24.93 52.39 0.32
C GLY A 14 23.55 51.75 0.28
N GLU A 15 23.36 50.82 -0.66
CA GLU A 15 22.22 49.93 -0.68
C GLU A 15 22.42 48.97 0.50
N GLN A 16 21.72 49.25 1.60
CA GLN A 16 21.49 48.26 2.65
C GLN A 16 20.74 47.10 1.98
N ILE A 17 21.49 46.13 1.46
CA ILE A 17 20.95 44.83 1.11
C ILE A 17 20.52 44.23 2.44
N ALA A 18 19.26 44.50 2.83
CA ALA A 18 18.60 43.76 3.89
C ALA A 18 18.74 42.29 3.49
N GLU A 19 19.60 41.57 4.22
CA GLU A 19 19.90 40.17 3.98
C GLU A 19 18.56 39.43 3.97
N LYS A 20 18.05 39.09 2.77
CA LYS A 20 16.75 38.43 2.62
C LYS A 20 16.92 37.07 3.28
N LYS A 21 16.46 36.96 4.54
CA LYS A 21 16.57 35.77 5.39
C LYS A 21 16.22 34.56 4.53
N SER A 22 17.10 33.56 4.47
CA SER A 22 16.84 32.39 3.64
C SER A 22 15.57 31.68 4.10
N LEU A 23 14.69 31.33 3.15
CA LEU A 23 13.47 30.59 3.42
C LEU A 23 13.85 29.19 3.96
N LYS A 24 13.38 28.85 5.16
CA LYS A 24 13.68 27.57 5.83
C LYS A 24 12.41 26.81 6.18
N LEU A 25 12.47 25.49 6.08
CA LEU A 25 11.38 24.60 6.45
C LEU A 25 11.11 24.65 7.95
N ASN A 26 9.84 24.75 8.32
CA ASN A 26 9.41 24.52 9.70
C ASN A 26 9.35 23.00 9.96
N TYR A 27 10.48 22.42 10.38
CA TYR A 27 10.59 20.99 10.67
C TYR A 27 9.60 20.53 11.74
N GLN A 28 9.39 21.32 12.80
CA GLN A 28 8.45 20.96 13.86
C GLN A 28 7.02 20.81 13.34
N GLN A 29 6.57 21.75 12.51
CA GLN A 29 5.25 21.68 11.86
C GLN A 29 5.13 20.52 10.88
N THR A 30 6.17 20.31 10.08
CA THR A 30 6.20 19.25 9.08
C THR A 30 6.13 17.87 9.74
N ILE A 31 6.87 17.65 10.83
CA ILE A 31 6.81 16.41 11.62
C ILE A 31 5.40 16.19 12.15
N LYS A 32 4.72 17.23 12.67
CA LYS A 32 3.33 17.12 13.17
C LYS A 32 2.36 16.69 12.07
N VAL A 33 2.49 17.23 10.86
CA VAL A 33 1.68 16.79 9.69
C VAL A 33 2.03 15.35 9.29
N GLY A 34 3.30 14.95 9.44
CA GLY A 34 3.77 13.58 9.22
C GLY A 34 3.02 12.51 10.02
N PHE A 35 2.38 12.84 11.15
CA PHE A 35 1.52 11.88 11.87
C PHE A 35 0.37 11.36 11.01
N ALA A 36 -0.20 12.19 10.13
CA ALA A 36 -1.24 11.73 9.20
C ALA A 36 -0.69 10.68 8.22
N PHE A 37 0.55 10.85 7.75
CA PHE A 37 1.23 9.88 6.90
C PHE A 37 1.62 8.60 7.65
N ALA A 38 2.00 8.70 8.92
CA ALA A 38 2.20 7.54 9.78
C ALA A 38 0.91 6.71 9.92
N ILE A 39 -0.26 7.35 10.06
CA ILE A 39 -1.57 6.66 10.10
C ILE A 39 -1.85 5.95 8.77
N ILE A 40 -1.61 6.63 7.63
CA ILE A 40 -1.75 6.01 6.30
C ILE A 40 -0.88 4.75 6.22
N MET A 41 0.39 4.84 6.60
CA MET A 41 1.31 3.71 6.48
C MET A 41 1.00 2.58 7.48
N LEU A 42 0.57 2.88 8.70
CA LEU A 42 0.07 1.86 9.64
C LEU A 42 -1.06 1.03 9.02
N PHE A 43 -2.03 1.70 8.39
CA PHE A 43 -3.13 1.03 7.69
C PHE A 43 -2.61 0.21 6.50
N TRP A 44 -1.85 0.84 5.61
CA TRP A 44 -1.42 0.23 4.34
C TRP A 44 -0.55 -1.00 4.59
N THR A 45 0.42 -0.88 5.48
CA THR A 45 1.30 -2.00 5.81
C THR A 45 0.51 -3.16 6.42
N ALA A 46 -0.43 -2.90 7.33
CA ALA A 46 -1.28 -3.96 7.86
C ALA A 46 -2.18 -4.59 6.77
N TYR A 47 -2.78 -3.77 5.91
CA TYR A 47 -3.62 -4.22 4.81
C TYR A 47 -2.83 -5.10 3.81
N ASP A 48 -1.69 -4.61 3.33
CA ASP A 48 -0.85 -5.27 2.32
C ASP A 48 -0.28 -6.61 2.80
N PHE A 49 0.03 -6.74 4.09
CA PHE A 49 0.52 -8.00 4.63
C PHE A 49 -0.61 -8.96 4.99
N VAL A 50 -1.67 -8.47 5.63
CA VAL A 50 -2.67 -9.35 6.24
C VAL A 50 -3.74 -9.80 5.24
N VAL A 51 -4.20 -8.95 4.33
CA VAL A 51 -5.30 -9.28 3.40
C VAL A 51 -4.92 -10.41 2.43
N PRO A 52 -3.75 -10.39 1.76
CA PRO A 52 -3.33 -11.52 0.93
C PRO A 52 -3.18 -12.82 1.71
N LEU A 53 -2.70 -12.74 2.96
CA LEU A 53 -2.53 -13.93 3.79
C LEU A 53 -3.89 -14.51 4.22
N LEU A 54 -4.85 -13.67 4.61
CA LEU A 54 -6.22 -14.11 4.90
C LEU A 54 -6.90 -14.74 3.68
N LEU A 55 -6.77 -14.12 2.50
CA LEU A 55 -7.36 -14.64 1.27
C LEU A 55 -6.81 -16.02 0.87
N GLU A 56 -5.52 -16.25 1.11
CA GLU A 56 -4.88 -17.54 0.87
C GLU A 56 -5.29 -18.58 1.92
N ARG A 57 -5.19 -18.24 3.21
CA ARG A 57 -5.50 -19.20 4.27
C ARG A 57 -6.97 -19.56 4.31
N ALA A 58 -7.87 -18.57 4.19
CA ALA A 58 -9.31 -18.79 4.26
C ALA A 58 -9.92 -19.33 2.96
N TYR A 59 -9.47 -18.87 1.78
CA TYR A 59 -10.12 -19.22 0.51
C TYR A 59 -9.20 -19.94 -0.49
N GLY A 60 -7.95 -20.18 -0.15
CA GLY A 60 -7.01 -20.89 -1.03
C GLY A 60 -6.68 -20.12 -2.31
N LEU A 61 -6.87 -18.79 -2.32
CA LEU A 61 -6.68 -18.02 -3.55
C LEU A 61 -5.23 -18.05 -4.03
N SER A 62 -5.06 -18.25 -5.34
CA SER A 62 -3.75 -18.20 -5.98
C SER A 62 -3.09 -16.81 -5.87
N ASN A 63 -1.77 -16.75 -6.04
CA ASN A 63 -1.00 -15.50 -6.03
C ASN A 63 -1.57 -14.46 -7.00
N ALA A 64 -1.96 -14.89 -8.20
CA ALA A 64 -2.56 -14.03 -9.21
C ALA A 64 -3.90 -13.43 -8.76
N MET A 65 -4.79 -14.23 -8.16
CA MET A 65 -6.10 -13.74 -7.68
C MET A 65 -5.94 -12.76 -6.52
N ARG A 66 -5.01 -13.05 -5.60
CA ARG A 66 -4.66 -12.13 -4.51
C ARG A 66 -4.11 -10.82 -5.07
N GLY A 67 -3.16 -10.89 -6.00
CA GLY A 67 -2.61 -9.71 -6.67
C GLY A 67 -3.68 -8.88 -7.39
N LEU A 68 -4.66 -9.53 -8.03
CA LEU A 68 -5.81 -8.86 -8.64
C LEU A 68 -6.67 -8.14 -7.59
N ILE A 69 -7.02 -8.81 -6.49
CA ILE A 69 -7.80 -8.22 -5.40
C ILE A 69 -7.06 -7.04 -4.77
N MET A 70 -5.76 -7.20 -4.51
CA MET A 70 -4.93 -6.12 -4.00
C MET A 70 -4.96 -4.94 -4.97
N GLY A 71 -4.71 -5.15 -6.26
CA GLY A 71 -4.73 -4.08 -7.27
C GLY A 71 -6.07 -3.32 -7.44
N LEU A 72 -7.18 -3.82 -6.88
CA LEU A 72 -8.45 -3.09 -6.85
C LEU A 72 -8.35 -1.81 -6.01
N ASP A 73 -7.51 -1.76 -4.99
CA ASP A 73 -7.33 -0.57 -4.16
C ASP A 73 -6.76 0.62 -4.95
N ASN A 74 -5.81 0.35 -5.85
CA ASN A 74 -5.15 1.31 -6.71
C ASN A 74 -6.13 1.80 -7.78
N LEU A 75 -6.94 0.89 -8.32
CA LEU A 75 -8.04 1.24 -9.22
C LEU A 75 -9.08 2.13 -8.51
N LEU A 76 -9.48 1.80 -7.29
CA LEU A 76 -10.40 2.62 -6.50
C LEU A 76 -9.80 3.99 -6.18
N SER A 77 -8.52 4.05 -5.88
CA SER A 77 -7.82 5.30 -5.55
C SER A 77 -7.90 6.34 -6.68
N LEU A 78 -8.00 5.89 -7.94
CA LEU A 78 -8.19 6.74 -9.11
C LEU A 78 -9.40 7.67 -8.98
N PHE A 79 -10.50 7.13 -8.47
CA PHE A 79 -11.76 7.86 -8.32
C PHE A 79 -11.87 8.48 -6.93
N MET A 80 -11.42 7.77 -5.91
CA MET A 80 -11.59 8.18 -4.52
C MET A 80 -10.66 9.34 -4.14
N LEU A 81 -9.42 9.39 -4.64
CA LEU A 81 -8.51 10.50 -4.31
C LEU A 81 -9.03 11.86 -4.81
N PRO A 82 -9.43 12.02 -6.10
CA PRO A 82 -10.04 13.27 -6.57
C PRO A 82 -11.37 13.58 -5.87
N LEU A 83 -12.19 12.57 -5.61
CA LEU A 83 -13.49 12.73 -4.95
C LEU A 83 -13.34 13.29 -3.53
N PHE A 84 -12.58 12.61 -2.67
CA PHE A 84 -12.39 13.04 -1.29
C PHE A 84 -11.50 14.29 -1.17
N GLY A 85 -10.63 14.54 -2.16
CA GLY A 85 -9.91 15.80 -2.31
C GLY A 85 -10.89 16.96 -2.44
N LYS A 86 -11.73 16.92 -3.48
CA LYS A 86 -12.75 17.95 -3.74
C LYS A 86 -13.79 18.09 -2.61
N LEU A 87 -14.18 16.98 -1.99
CA LEU A 87 -15.12 17.01 -0.85
C LEU A 87 -14.49 17.71 0.36
N SER A 88 -13.22 17.43 0.66
CA SER A 88 -12.52 18.10 1.75
C SER A 88 -12.24 19.57 1.45
N ASP A 89 -11.91 19.92 0.20
CA ASP A 89 -11.74 21.32 -0.24
C ASP A 89 -12.96 22.19 0.05
N ARG A 90 -14.15 21.63 -0.20
CA ARG A 90 -15.45 22.31 -0.08
C ARG A 90 -16.06 22.23 1.32
N GLY A 91 -15.32 21.73 2.31
CA GLY A 91 -15.80 21.62 3.69
C GLY A 91 -16.17 22.98 4.30
N LYS A 92 -17.47 23.33 4.32
CA LYS A 92 -18.01 24.58 4.91
C LYS A 92 -18.68 24.41 6.28
N GLY A 93 -18.69 23.18 6.81
CA GLY A 93 -19.38 22.82 8.06
C GLY A 93 -18.73 23.40 9.33
N LYS A 94 -19.42 23.26 10.47
CA LYS A 94 -18.94 23.71 11.79
C LYS A 94 -17.58 23.11 12.16
N LEU A 95 -17.35 21.84 11.84
CA LEU A 95 -16.08 21.15 12.07
C LEU A 95 -14.96 21.77 11.25
N ALA A 96 -15.20 22.08 9.97
CA ALA A 96 -14.20 22.73 9.12
C ALA A 96 -13.87 24.15 9.62
N LYS A 97 -14.89 24.89 10.07
CA LYS A 97 -14.71 26.19 10.71
C LYS A 97 -13.95 26.13 12.05
N LYS A 98 -13.86 24.98 12.72
CA LYS A 98 -13.12 24.85 13.98
C LYS A 98 -11.71 24.30 13.77
N MET A 99 -11.55 23.31 12.90
CA MET A 99 -10.35 22.48 12.83
C MET A 99 -9.56 22.61 11.52
N GLY A 100 -10.08 23.33 10.52
CA GLY A 100 -9.54 23.33 9.15
C GLY A 100 -10.32 22.39 8.23
N ARG A 101 -10.07 22.46 6.93
CA ARG A 101 -10.83 21.75 5.89
C ARG A 101 -10.47 20.26 5.83
N ARG A 102 -9.19 19.91 6.04
CA ARG A 102 -8.68 18.52 5.91
C ARG A 102 -8.85 17.72 7.18
N THR A 103 -8.54 18.33 8.32
CA THR A 103 -8.45 17.68 9.64
C THR A 103 -9.71 16.89 10.02
N PRO A 104 -10.95 17.38 9.80
CA PRO A 104 -12.16 16.61 10.11
C PRO A 104 -12.28 15.31 9.32
N TYR A 105 -11.92 15.33 8.03
CA TYR A 105 -11.95 14.14 7.19
C TYR A 105 -10.88 13.13 7.62
N ILE A 106 -9.70 13.63 8.01
CA ILE A 106 -8.63 12.77 8.54
C ILE A 106 -9.13 12.03 9.80
N ILE A 107 -9.75 12.75 10.73
CA ILE A 107 -10.27 12.17 11.98
C ILE A 107 -11.40 11.18 11.72
N VAL A 108 -12.45 11.60 11.00
CA VAL A 108 -13.62 10.76 10.77
C VAL A 108 -13.27 9.55 9.92
N GLY A 109 -12.48 9.73 8.86
CA GLY A 109 -12.04 8.64 7.99
C GLY A 109 -11.15 7.64 8.73
N THR A 110 -10.24 8.11 9.60
CA THR A 110 -9.40 7.21 10.41
C THR A 110 -10.25 6.39 11.38
N ILE A 111 -11.16 7.02 12.13
CA ILE A 111 -12.04 6.31 13.07
C ILE A 111 -12.92 5.29 12.35
N LEU A 112 -13.51 5.68 11.21
CA LEU A 112 -14.32 4.79 10.40
C LEU A 112 -13.49 3.61 9.86
N SER A 113 -12.26 3.86 9.42
CA SER A 113 -11.37 2.80 8.93
C SER A 113 -11.02 1.82 10.03
N VAL A 114 -10.66 2.31 11.23
CA VAL A 114 -10.38 1.45 12.39
C VAL A 114 -11.60 0.60 12.76
N ALA A 115 -12.80 1.19 12.75
CA ALA A 115 -14.03 0.45 13.04
C ALA A 115 -14.30 -0.65 11.99
N LEU A 116 -14.12 -0.35 10.71
CA LEU A 116 -14.38 -1.30 9.62
C LEU A 116 -13.29 -2.38 9.50
N MET A 117 -12.04 -2.05 9.79
CA MET A 117 -10.90 -2.98 9.72
C MET A 117 -11.08 -4.20 10.62
N VAL A 118 -11.75 -4.05 11.78
CA VAL A 118 -12.04 -5.17 12.68
C VAL A 118 -12.93 -6.23 12.00
N PHE A 119 -13.78 -5.83 11.06
CA PHE A 119 -14.64 -6.76 10.32
C PHE A 119 -13.91 -7.56 9.23
N VAL A 120 -12.71 -7.12 8.81
CA VAL A 120 -11.91 -7.84 7.81
C VAL A 120 -11.54 -9.25 8.30
N PRO A 121 -10.83 -9.43 9.43
CA PRO A 121 -10.52 -10.76 9.92
C PRO A 121 -11.76 -11.48 10.48
N LEU A 122 -12.75 -10.77 11.04
CA LEU A 122 -13.97 -11.39 11.57
C LEU A 122 -14.82 -12.05 10.48
N SER A 123 -14.96 -11.41 9.33
CA SER A 123 -15.74 -11.97 8.22
C SER A 123 -15.10 -13.20 7.57
N ALA A 124 -13.77 -13.33 7.66
CA ALA A 124 -13.06 -14.50 7.19
C ALA A 124 -12.93 -15.60 8.26
N LYS A 125 -13.16 -15.32 9.55
CA LYS A 125 -12.83 -16.23 10.67
C LYS A 125 -13.46 -17.61 10.55
N ALA A 126 -14.77 -17.69 10.33
CA ALA A 126 -15.45 -18.98 10.24
C ALA A 126 -14.92 -19.82 9.07
N GLN A 127 -14.65 -19.15 7.95
CA GLN A 127 -14.10 -19.80 6.78
C GLN A 127 -12.62 -20.19 6.98
N LEU A 128 -11.84 -19.39 7.71
CA LEU A 128 -10.45 -19.68 8.05
C LEU A 128 -10.35 -20.99 8.84
N VAL A 129 -11.15 -21.16 9.89
CA VAL A 129 -11.17 -22.40 10.71
C VAL A 129 -11.49 -23.61 9.84
N ARG A 130 -12.53 -23.53 9.01
CA ARG A 130 -12.90 -24.61 8.08
C ARG A 130 -11.76 -24.96 7.11
N SER A 131 -11.05 -23.95 6.62
CA SER A 131 -9.95 -24.14 5.68
C SER A 131 -8.71 -24.71 6.36
N GLU A 132 -8.44 -24.35 7.62
CA GLU A 132 -7.38 -24.95 8.43
C GLU A 132 -7.64 -26.44 8.69
N GLU A 133 -8.89 -26.84 8.98
CA GLU A 133 -9.26 -28.25 9.10
C GLU A 133 -9.05 -29.05 7.81
N ILE A 134 -9.38 -28.45 6.65
CA ILE A 134 -9.11 -29.07 5.33
C ILE A 134 -7.62 -29.23 5.14
N ARG A 135 -6.82 -28.18 5.39
CA ARG A 135 -5.36 -28.24 5.26
C ARG A 135 -4.76 -29.31 6.16
N ALA A 136 -5.19 -29.38 7.42
CA ALA A 136 -4.69 -30.37 8.37
C ALA A 136 -5.01 -31.81 7.92
N ARG A 137 -6.23 -32.06 7.43
CA ARG A 137 -6.63 -33.38 6.92
C ARG A 137 -5.83 -33.79 5.70
N GLU A 138 -5.72 -32.92 4.70
CA GLU A 138 -4.98 -33.21 3.46
C GLU A 138 -3.48 -33.35 3.73
N PHE A 139 -2.91 -32.52 4.61
CA PHE A 139 -1.52 -32.63 5.03
C PHE A 139 -1.25 -33.95 5.76
N ALA A 140 -2.13 -34.35 6.69
CA ALA A 140 -2.01 -35.63 7.38
C ALA A 140 -2.04 -36.82 6.41
N ALA A 141 -2.89 -36.76 5.38
CA ALA A 141 -2.95 -37.80 4.34
C ALA A 141 -1.66 -37.86 3.49
N ILE A 142 -1.05 -36.71 3.19
CA ILE A 142 0.25 -36.68 2.49
C ILE A 142 1.34 -37.31 3.38
N MET A 143 1.34 -36.99 4.67
CA MET A 143 2.39 -37.39 5.62
C MET A 143 2.15 -38.77 6.25
N GLU A 144 1.09 -39.49 5.87
CA GLU A 144 0.73 -40.79 6.47
C GLU A 144 1.79 -41.87 6.23
N THR A 145 2.33 -41.94 5.02
CA THR A 145 3.30 -42.96 4.62
C THR A 145 4.39 -42.39 3.72
N ASP A 146 5.53 -43.09 3.65
CA ASP A 146 6.57 -42.78 2.67
C ASP A 146 6.05 -42.84 1.22
N ALA A 147 5.14 -43.76 0.94
CA ALA A 147 4.55 -43.93 -0.38
C ALA A 147 3.62 -42.76 -0.75
N SER A 148 2.85 -42.22 0.20
CA SER A 148 1.99 -41.05 -0.05
C SER A 148 2.80 -39.79 -0.29
N GLN A 149 3.89 -39.59 0.45
CA GLN A 149 4.84 -38.51 0.19
C GLN A 149 5.49 -38.65 -1.20
N GLU A 150 5.99 -39.84 -1.53
CA GLU A 150 6.63 -40.12 -2.82
C GLU A 150 5.66 -39.90 -3.99
N ALA A 151 4.42 -40.36 -3.87
CA ALA A 151 3.39 -40.15 -4.89
C ALA A 151 3.09 -38.66 -5.10
N MET A 152 2.98 -37.89 -4.01
CA MET A 152 2.72 -36.45 -4.08
C MET A 152 3.90 -35.70 -4.72
N TYR A 153 5.13 -35.96 -4.28
CA TYR A 153 6.31 -35.29 -4.82
C TYR A 153 6.59 -35.71 -6.26
N GLY A 154 6.27 -36.96 -6.60
CA GLY A 154 6.30 -37.46 -7.98
C GLY A 154 5.35 -36.66 -8.88
N MET A 155 4.12 -36.45 -8.45
CA MET A 155 3.16 -35.59 -9.17
C MET A 155 3.72 -34.18 -9.39
N PHE A 156 4.30 -33.55 -8.36
CA PHE A 156 4.86 -32.20 -8.48
C PHE A 156 5.99 -32.13 -9.51
N TYR A 157 6.90 -33.10 -9.47
CA TYR A 157 8.01 -33.19 -10.43
C TYR A 157 7.50 -33.44 -11.85
N ASP A 158 6.57 -34.37 -12.02
CA ASP A 158 6.04 -34.77 -13.32
C ASP A 158 5.22 -33.64 -13.97
N GLU A 159 4.42 -32.89 -13.18
CA GLU A 159 3.75 -31.68 -13.66
C GLU A 159 4.72 -30.60 -14.10
N ALA A 160 5.78 -30.35 -13.31
CA ALA A 160 6.80 -29.37 -13.67
C ALA A 160 7.53 -29.76 -14.96
N LYS A 161 7.80 -31.06 -15.16
CA LYS A 161 8.40 -31.59 -16.39
C LYS A 161 7.48 -31.47 -17.60
N ALA A 162 6.16 -31.56 -17.38
CA ALA A 162 5.15 -31.28 -18.40
C ALA A 162 4.98 -29.78 -18.72
N GLY A 163 5.74 -28.89 -18.04
CA GLY A 163 5.74 -27.45 -18.26
C GLY A 163 4.91 -26.66 -17.23
N ASN A 164 4.32 -27.32 -16.23
CA ASN A 164 3.56 -26.67 -15.16
C ASN A 164 4.39 -26.56 -13.87
N ALA A 165 5.18 -25.50 -13.73
CA ALA A 165 6.07 -25.29 -12.58
C ALA A 165 5.37 -24.81 -11.29
N LYS A 166 4.07 -25.12 -11.13
CA LYS A 166 3.22 -24.59 -10.06
C LYS A 166 3.63 -25.07 -8.66
N TYR A 167 4.00 -26.34 -8.54
CA TYR A 167 4.37 -26.96 -7.27
C TYR A 167 5.87 -27.12 -7.08
N CYS A 168 6.64 -27.04 -8.17
CA CYS A 168 8.04 -27.42 -8.20
C CYS A 168 8.77 -26.63 -9.28
N ASP A 169 9.81 -25.90 -8.91
CA ASP A 169 10.71 -25.23 -9.86
C ASP A 169 11.91 -26.14 -10.20
N LEU A 170 11.80 -26.82 -11.34
CA LEU A 170 12.86 -27.69 -11.84
C LEU A 170 14.16 -26.92 -12.10
N ARG A 171 14.11 -25.64 -12.50
CA ARG A 171 15.33 -24.85 -12.74
C ARG A 171 16.12 -24.64 -11.47
N TYR A 172 15.43 -24.51 -10.34
CA TYR A 172 16.06 -24.41 -9.03
C TYR A 172 16.62 -25.76 -8.59
N ILE A 173 15.82 -26.83 -8.69
CA ILE A 173 16.17 -28.18 -8.24
C ILE A 173 17.36 -28.76 -9.04
N GLU A 174 17.41 -28.51 -10.34
CA GLU A 174 18.44 -29.02 -11.25
C GLU A 174 19.78 -28.28 -11.13
N GLN A 175 19.87 -27.22 -10.32
CA GLN A 175 21.15 -26.54 -10.08
C GLN A 175 22.17 -27.52 -9.47
N PRO A 176 23.41 -27.59 -10.00
CA PRO A 176 24.42 -28.54 -9.54
C PRO A 176 24.70 -28.48 -8.03
N LEU A 177 24.59 -27.28 -7.44
CA LEU A 177 24.82 -27.02 -6.02
C LEU A 177 23.77 -27.66 -5.09
N ASN A 178 22.58 -28.00 -5.60
CA ASN A 178 21.47 -28.51 -4.78
C ASN A 178 21.48 -30.04 -4.61
N ASN A 179 22.22 -30.78 -5.45
CA ASN A 179 22.37 -32.25 -5.39
C ASN A 179 21.05 -33.05 -5.34
N ILE A 180 19.95 -32.50 -5.87
CA ILE A 180 18.64 -33.16 -5.99
C ILE A 180 18.11 -33.11 -7.44
N ASN A 181 19.04 -33.06 -8.39
CA ASN A 181 18.81 -32.81 -9.81
C ASN A 181 18.14 -33.95 -10.60
N THR A 182 17.59 -34.96 -9.94
CA THR A 182 16.86 -36.06 -10.60
C THR A 182 15.54 -36.33 -9.89
N ARG A 183 14.57 -36.90 -10.62
CA ARG A 183 13.27 -37.27 -10.06
C ARG A 183 13.43 -38.19 -8.85
N GLU A 184 14.29 -39.20 -8.96
CA GLU A 184 14.53 -40.20 -7.91
C GLU A 184 15.02 -39.53 -6.63
N LYS A 185 15.94 -38.58 -6.75
CA LYS A 185 16.45 -37.82 -5.59
C LYS A 185 15.41 -36.89 -4.99
N TYR A 186 14.57 -36.27 -5.84
CA TYR A 186 13.51 -35.37 -5.38
C TYR A 186 12.42 -36.11 -4.61
N VAL A 187 11.90 -37.21 -5.17
CA VAL A 187 10.83 -37.98 -4.55
C VAL A 187 11.30 -38.80 -3.34
N ALA A 188 12.61 -38.98 -3.16
CA ALA A 188 13.20 -39.58 -1.97
C ALA A 188 13.27 -38.64 -0.75
N ILE A 189 12.99 -37.34 -0.92
CA ILE A 189 12.90 -36.40 0.22
C ILE A 189 11.78 -36.86 1.16
N ARG A 190 11.99 -36.74 2.47
CA ARG A 190 11.00 -37.09 3.50
C ARG A 190 10.82 -35.94 4.49
N TYR A 191 9.58 -35.76 4.93
CA TYR A 191 9.26 -34.96 6.10
C TYR A 191 8.97 -35.87 7.30
N TYR A 192 9.63 -35.57 8.41
CA TYR A 192 9.46 -36.22 9.70
C TYR A 192 8.88 -35.21 10.69
N PRO A 193 7.64 -35.38 11.17
CA PRO A 193 7.07 -34.49 12.16
C PRO A 193 7.85 -34.58 13.48
N ALA A 194 7.78 -33.52 14.29
CA ALA A 194 8.40 -33.51 15.61
C ALA A 194 7.82 -34.67 16.46
N PRO A 195 8.68 -35.53 17.05
CA PRO A 195 8.20 -36.65 17.85
C PRO A 195 7.58 -36.15 19.16
N GLN A 196 6.66 -36.93 19.72
CA GLN A 196 6.06 -36.63 21.03
C GLN A 196 7.09 -36.78 22.18
N GLU A 197 8.09 -37.62 21.99
CA GLU A 197 9.18 -37.87 22.95
C GLU A 197 10.49 -38.14 22.19
N GLY A 198 11.61 -37.60 22.69
CA GLY A 198 12.93 -37.70 22.05
C GLY A 198 13.21 -36.58 21.03
N GLU A 199 14.35 -36.69 20.34
CA GLU A 199 14.79 -35.73 19.32
C GLU A 199 14.88 -36.42 17.96
N LEU A 200 14.69 -35.64 16.88
CA LEU A 200 14.95 -36.12 15.52
C LEU A 200 16.43 -36.47 15.36
N THR A 201 16.72 -37.53 14.60
CA THR A 201 18.11 -37.86 14.25
C THR A 201 18.70 -36.79 13.33
N ALA A 202 20.03 -36.69 13.26
CA ALA A 202 20.71 -35.75 12.37
C ALA A 202 20.29 -35.93 10.89
N GLU A 203 20.04 -37.17 10.47
CA GLU A 203 19.56 -37.50 9.13
C GLU A 203 18.12 -37.01 8.89
N GLN A 204 17.23 -37.17 9.88
CA GLN A 204 15.86 -36.65 9.79
C GLN A 204 15.83 -35.12 9.77
N ILE A 205 16.70 -34.47 10.54
CA ILE A 205 16.86 -33.00 10.53
C ILE A 205 17.35 -32.54 9.16
N GLU A 206 18.33 -33.23 8.57
CA GLU A 206 18.80 -32.92 7.21
C GLU A 206 17.69 -33.13 6.17
N SER A 207 16.92 -34.21 6.28
CA SER A 207 15.79 -34.48 5.39
C SER A 207 14.70 -33.41 5.51
N ASN A 208 14.35 -33.00 6.74
CA ASN A 208 13.40 -31.91 6.98
C ASN A 208 13.90 -30.58 6.40
N SER A 209 15.20 -30.31 6.46
CA SER A 209 15.81 -29.14 5.81
C SER A 209 15.65 -29.18 4.28
N LYS A 210 15.85 -30.35 3.66
CA LYS A 210 15.60 -30.54 2.22
C LYS A 210 14.12 -30.39 1.88
N TYR A 211 13.22 -30.95 2.68
CA TYR A 211 11.77 -30.77 2.52
C TYR A 211 11.41 -29.28 2.55
N LYS A 212 11.87 -28.55 3.57
CA LYS A 212 11.63 -27.11 3.72
C LYS A 212 12.12 -26.31 2.52
N LYS A 213 13.29 -26.69 1.99
CA LYS A 213 13.94 -25.98 0.88
C LYS A 213 13.31 -26.27 -0.48
N PHE A 214 12.81 -27.48 -0.71
CA PHE A 214 12.49 -27.95 -2.07
C PHE A 214 11.04 -28.42 -2.28
N VAL A 215 10.30 -28.70 -1.21
CA VAL A 215 9.01 -29.40 -1.27
C VAL A 215 7.88 -28.64 -0.56
N GLU A 216 8.17 -28.00 0.58
CA GLU A 216 7.18 -27.33 1.43
C GLU A 216 6.32 -26.31 0.66
N THR A 217 6.92 -25.52 -0.22
CA THR A 217 6.19 -24.55 -1.07
C THR A 217 5.17 -25.26 -1.97
N GLY A 218 5.56 -26.36 -2.61
CA GLY A 218 4.67 -27.15 -3.48
C GLY A 218 3.50 -27.76 -2.73
N VAL A 219 3.78 -28.34 -1.56
CA VAL A 219 2.73 -28.86 -0.65
C VAL A 219 1.78 -27.73 -0.25
N THR A 220 2.32 -26.56 0.12
CA THR A 220 1.50 -25.40 0.51
C THR A 220 0.58 -24.97 -0.63
N VAL A 221 1.09 -24.85 -1.86
CA VAL A 221 0.30 -24.49 -3.04
C VAL A 221 -0.80 -25.52 -3.32
N TYR A 222 -0.46 -26.81 -3.26
CA TYR A 222 -1.43 -27.91 -3.41
C TYR A 222 -2.55 -27.84 -2.37
N LEU A 223 -2.20 -27.64 -1.10
CA LEU A 223 -3.18 -27.51 -0.02
C LEU A 223 -4.09 -26.29 -0.24
N SER A 224 -3.54 -25.17 -0.70
CA SER A 224 -4.33 -23.97 -1.02
C SER A 224 -5.30 -24.24 -2.16
N GLU A 225 -4.94 -25.04 -3.15
CA GLU A 225 -5.87 -25.45 -4.21
C GLU A 225 -6.97 -26.38 -3.72
N LYS A 226 -6.64 -27.32 -2.84
CA LYS A 226 -7.65 -28.18 -2.20
C LYS A 226 -8.63 -27.37 -1.39
N VAL A 227 -8.15 -26.39 -0.62
CA VAL A 227 -9.00 -25.42 0.06
C VAL A 227 -9.85 -24.67 -0.96
N ASN A 228 -9.25 -24.10 -2.01
CA ASN A 228 -9.97 -23.30 -2.99
C ASN A 228 -11.11 -24.06 -3.66
N THR A 229 -10.82 -25.24 -4.19
CA THR A 229 -11.79 -26.10 -4.88
C THR A 229 -12.89 -26.58 -3.94
N THR A 230 -12.53 -26.98 -2.71
CA THR A 230 -13.49 -27.47 -1.71
C THR A 230 -14.38 -26.34 -1.18
N VAL A 231 -13.81 -25.17 -0.91
CA VAL A 231 -14.52 -24.03 -0.31
C VAL A 231 -15.35 -23.30 -1.36
N LEU A 232 -14.71 -22.83 -2.43
CA LEU A 232 -15.38 -22.07 -3.50
C LEU A 232 -16.20 -22.96 -4.43
N GLY A 233 -16.13 -24.29 -4.28
CA GLY A 233 -17.09 -25.22 -4.87
C GLY A 233 -18.48 -25.17 -4.22
N THR A 234 -18.58 -24.68 -2.99
CA THR A 234 -19.85 -24.60 -2.23
C THR A 234 -20.52 -23.22 -2.35
N ALA A 235 -21.84 -23.19 -2.19
CA ALA A 235 -22.58 -21.92 -2.12
C ALA A 235 -22.16 -21.08 -0.90
N GLU A 236 -21.95 -21.72 0.24
CA GLU A 236 -21.51 -21.08 1.49
C GLU A 236 -20.16 -20.37 1.33
N GLY A 237 -19.14 -21.05 0.76
CA GLY A 237 -17.82 -20.45 0.55
C GLY A 237 -17.87 -19.27 -0.43
N LYS A 238 -18.68 -19.36 -1.49
CA LYS A 238 -18.91 -18.25 -2.43
C LYS A 238 -19.59 -17.05 -1.75
N GLN A 239 -20.55 -17.28 -0.87
CA GLN A 239 -21.19 -16.22 -0.10
C GLN A 239 -20.20 -15.58 0.88
N SER A 240 -19.39 -16.38 1.58
CA SER A 240 -18.38 -15.91 2.53
C SER A 240 -17.38 -14.96 1.86
N ILE A 241 -16.81 -15.36 0.72
CA ILE A 241 -15.86 -14.49 0.00
C ILE A 241 -16.55 -13.23 -0.54
N ALA A 242 -17.81 -13.31 -0.99
CA ALA A 242 -18.54 -12.13 -1.44
C ALA A 242 -18.74 -11.11 -0.30
N VAL A 243 -19.12 -11.58 0.90
CA VAL A 243 -19.23 -10.73 2.09
C VAL A 243 -17.89 -10.11 2.46
N TYR A 244 -16.81 -10.91 2.44
CA TYR A 244 -15.45 -10.43 2.68
C TYR A 244 -15.05 -9.31 1.69
N MET A 245 -15.33 -9.49 0.40
CA MET A 245 -15.04 -8.49 -0.63
C MET A 245 -15.83 -7.20 -0.46
N ILE A 246 -17.10 -7.29 -0.01
CA ILE A 246 -17.92 -6.11 0.30
C ILE A 246 -17.32 -5.33 1.48
N ILE A 247 -16.90 -6.04 2.55
CA ILE A 247 -16.25 -5.42 3.71
C ILE A 247 -14.94 -4.74 3.30
N LEU A 248 -14.10 -5.42 2.52
CA LEU A 248 -12.88 -4.82 1.98
C LEU A 248 -13.16 -3.56 1.17
N PHE A 249 -14.19 -3.56 0.32
CA PHE A 249 -14.58 -2.38 -0.45
C PHE A 249 -14.93 -1.18 0.43
N PHE A 250 -15.71 -1.38 1.50
CA PHE A 250 -16.03 -0.30 2.43
C PHE A 250 -14.82 0.17 3.24
N VAL A 251 -13.94 -0.74 3.63
CA VAL A 251 -12.66 -0.42 4.29
C VAL A 251 -11.80 0.48 3.39
N LEU A 252 -11.72 0.18 2.09
CA LEU A 252 -10.96 0.98 1.13
C LEU A 252 -11.57 2.38 0.90
N ILE A 253 -12.91 2.49 0.87
CA ILE A 253 -13.58 3.80 0.82
C ILE A 253 -13.28 4.61 2.09
N ALA A 254 -13.39 3.99 3.27
CA ALA A 254 -13.10 4.65 4.53
C ALA A 254 -11.64 5.13 4.58
N MET A 255 -10.71 4.33 4.09
CA MET A 255 -9.31 4.73 4.01
C MET A 255 -9.09 5.90 3.05
N ALA A 256 -9.71 5.86 1.88
CA ALA A 256 -9.59 6.96 0.92
C ALA A 256 -10.12 8.29 1.46
N THR A 257 -11.09 8.24 2.38
CA THR A 257 -11.69 9.42 3.05
C THR A 257 -10.64 10.22 3.84
N PHE A 258 -9.66 9.55 4.48
CA PHE A 258 -8.60 10.25 5.23
C PHE A 258 -7.29 10.39 4.44
N ARG A 259 -6.97 9.44 3.55
CA ARG A 259 -5.74 9.46 2.75
C ARG A 259 -5.66 10.70 1.86
N SER A 260 -6.71 10.99 1.10
CA SER A 260 -6.68 12.12 0.16
C SER A 260 -6.49 13.47 0.87
N PRO A 261 -7.26 13.81 1.92
CA PRO A 261 -7.06 15.04 2.68
C PRO A 261 -5.71 15.12 3.39
N ALA A 262 -5.14 14.00 3.85
CA ALA A 262 -3.81 13.96 4.47
C ALA A 262 -2.70 14.27 3.45
N VAL A 263 -2.81 13.76 2.23
CA VAL A 263 -1.87 14.10 1.14
C VAL A 263 -1.99 15.57 0.73
N ALA A 264 -3.21 16.11 0.69
CA ALA A 264 -3.46 17.51 0.36
C ALA A 264 -3.04 18.49 1.48
N LEU A 265 -3.02 18.05 2.75
CA LEU A 265 -2.66 18.88 3.88
C LEU A 265 -1.22 19.44 3.76
N MET A 266 -0.32 18.69 3.15
CA MET A 266 1.08 19.09 3.04
C MET A 266 1.29 20.33 2.13
N PRO A 267 0.77 20.36 0.89
CA PRO A 267 0.73 21.58 0.08
C PRO A 267 0.00 22.77 0.73
N ASP A 268 -1.02 22.49 1.56
CA ASP A 268 -1.80 23.52 2.25
C ASP A 268 -0.96 24.26 3.32
N VAL A 269 -0.04 23.56 4.00
CA VAL A 269 0.76 24.14 5.10
C VAL A 269 2.23 24.40 4.75
N THR A 270 2.68 24.03 3.55
CA THR A 270 4.10 24.16 3.15
C THR A 270 4.27 24.97 1.87
N PRO A 271 5.08 26.06 1.88
CA PRO A 271 5.40 26.85 0.68
C PRO A 271 6.02 26.00 -0.45
N LYS A 272 5.68 26.32 -1.72
CA LYS A 272 6.12 25.56 -2.92
C LYS A 272 7.62 25.20 -2.95
N PRO A 273 8.57 26.12 -2.66
CA PRO A 273 10.01 25.80 -2.70
C PRO A 273 10.46 24.78 -1.65
N LEU A 274 9.70 24.61 -0.56
CA LEU A 274 10.04 23.75 0.57
C LEU A 274 9.31 22.40 0.54
N ARG A 275 8.36 22.20 -0.39
CA ARG A 275 7.52 20.97 -0.44
C ARG A 275 8.35 19.70 -0.62
N SER A 276 9.43 19.73 -1.39
CA SER A 276 10.32 18.57 -1.57
C SER A 276 11.00 18.15 -0.25
N GLN A 277 11.56 19.12 0.49
CA GLN A 277 12.17 18.85 1.81
C GLN A 277 11.13 18.33 2.80
N GLY A 278 9.94 18.92 2.81
CA GLY A 278 8.88 18.45 3.68
C GLY A 278 8.36 17.07 3.30
N ASN A 279 8.31 16.74 2.00
CA ASN A 279 7.98 15.40 1.51
C ASN A 279 8.95 14.33 2.06
N ALA A 280 10.24 14.66 2.20
CA ALA A 280 11.21 13.76 2.82
C ALA A 280 10.88 13.47 4.30
N ILE A 281 10.49 14.49 5.07
CA ILE A 281 10.14 14.36 6.49
C ILE A 281 8.86 13.55 6.69
N ILE A 282 7.82 13.78 5.89
CA ILE A 282 6.58 13.01 6.00
C ILE A 282 6.77 11.56 5.55
N ASN A 283 7.64 11.30 4.57
CA ASN A 283 7.98 9.93 4.17
C ASN A 283 8.72 9.20 5.28
N LEU A 284 9.60 9.89 6.04
CA LEU A 284 10.23 9.34 7.23
C LEU A 284 9.17 8.98 8.30
N ALA A 285 8.20 9.85 8.56
CA ALA A 285 7.10 9.58 9.48
C ALA A 285 6.24 8.40 9.01
N GLY A 286 5.96 8.31 7.71
CA GLY A 286 5.32 7.16 7.08
C GLY A 286 6.12 5.87 7.29
N GLY A 287 7.43 5.91 7.07
CA GLY A 287 8.33 4.78 7.31
C GLY A 287 8.31 4.29 8.77
N ALA A 288 8.24 5.20 9.74
CA ALA A 288 8.04 4.84 11.15
C ALA A 288 6.69 4.13 11.38
N GLY A 289 5.61 4.63 10.77
CA GLY A 289 4.30 3.95 10.80
C GLY A 289 4.34 2.54 10.22
N ALA A 290 4.99 2.36 9.07
CA ALA A 290 5.19 1.05 8.45
C ALA A 290 6.00 0.10 9.34
N ALA A 291 7.09 0.60 9.94
CA ALA A 291 7.92 -0.19 10.85
C ALA A 291 7.13 -0.68 12.08
N ILE A 292 6.30 0.19 12.67
CA ILE A 292 5.42 -0.20 13.79
C ILE A 292 4.45 -1.31 13.34
N ALA A 293 3.81 -1.16 12.18
CA ALA A 293 2.89 -2.17 11.68
C ALA A 293 3.59 -3.52 11.43
N PHE A 294 4.79 -3.49 10.86
CA PHE A 294 5.59 -4.68 10.62
C PHE A 294 6.02 -5.38 11.93
N ILE A 295 6.40 -4.61 12.95
CA ILE A 295 6.73 -5.17 14.28
C ILE A 295 5.50 -5.82 14.89
N VAL A 296 4.33 -5.16 14.85
CA VAL A 296 3.08 -5.72 15.37
C VAL A 296 2.75 -7.03 14.66
N TYR A 297 2.85 -7.07 13.33
CA TYR A 297 2.63 -8.29 12.55
C TYR A 297 3.60 -9.42 12.94
N THR A 298 4.90 -9.12 12.99
CA THR A 298 5.95 -10.10 13.29
C THR A 298 5.81 -10.67 14.70
N VAL A 299 5.58 -9.80 15.70
CA VAL A 299 5.41 -10.18 17.09
C VAL A 299 4.12 -10.98 17.29
N ALA A 300 3.02 -10.56 16.66
CA ALA A 300 1.76 -11.29 16.73
C ALA A 300 1.94 -12.74 16.24
N LEU A 301 2.52 -12.94 15.05
CA LEU A 301 2.72 -14.29 14.51
C LEU A 301 3.62 -15.20 15.35
N PHE A 302 4.40 -14.65 16.30
CA PHE A 302 5.20 -15.44 17.24
C PHE A 302 4.35 -16.13 18.33
N PHE A 303 3.15 -15.65 18.62
CA PHE A 303 2.33 -16.11 19.75
C PHE A 303 1.26 -17.15 19.40
N GLU A 304 1.36 -17.83 18.24
CA GLU A 304 0.47 -18.92 17.76
C GLU A 304 -0.95 -18.91 18.38
N SER A 305 -1.87 -18.14 17.77
CA SER A 305 -3.24 -17.97 18.27
C SER A 305 -4.29 -18.06 17.15
N ASP A 306 -5.42 -18.72 17.41
CA ASP A 306 -6.55 -18.84 16.48
C ASP A 306 -7.15 -17.47 16.08
N ASN A 307 -6.94 -16.44 16.90
CA ASN A 307 -7.47 -15.10 16.66
C ASN A 307 -6.38 -14.13 16.17
N ILE A 308 -5.26 -14.62 15.65
CA ILE A 308 -4.09 -13.79 15.39
C ILE A 308 -4.37 -12.61 14.45
N PHE A 309 -5.15 -12.83 13.39
CA PHE A 309 -5.51 -11.74 12.46
C PHE A 309 -6.37 -10.66 13.11
N ILE A 310 -7.26 -11.05 14.03
CA ILE A 310 -8.08 -10.11 14.80
C ILE A 310 -7.18 -9.29 15.74
N ILE A 311 -6.24 -9.95 16.42
CA ILE A 311 -5.28 -9.29 17.31
C ILE A 311 -4.42 -8.28 16.54
N ILE A 312 -3.93 -8.63 15.35
CA ILE A 312 -3.15 -7.73 14.48
C ILE A 312 -3.99 -6.49 14.13
N PHE A 313 -5.18 -6.67 13.55
CA PHE A 313 -6.03 -5.54 13.16
C PHE A 313 -6.48 -4.68 14.35
N ALA A 314 -6.77 -5.28 15.50
CA ALA A 314 -7.13 -4.54 16.71
C ALA A 314 -5.95 -3.72 17.24
N THR A 315 -4.75 -4.28 17.26
CA THR A 315 -3.53 -3.60 17.72
C THR A 315 -3.14 -2.46 16.78
N ILE A 316 -3.21 -2.68 15.47
CA ILE A 316 -2.99 -1.63 14.46
C ILE A 316 -4.05 -0.54 14.60
N GLY A 317 -5.32 -0.91 14.75
CA GLY A 317 -6.41 0.04 14.96
C GLY A 317 -6.17 0.91 16.19
N PHE A 318 -5.74 0.31 17.31
CA PHE A 318 -5.35 1.04 18.51
C PHE A 318 -4.16 1.98 18.26
N ALA A 319 -3.10 1.51 17.59
CA ALA A 319 -1.95 2.34 17.24
C ALA A 319 -2.35 3.53 16.35
N MET A 320 -3.22 3.31 15.36
CA MET A 320 -3.76 4.38 14.51
C MET A 320 -4.53 5.42 15.33
N LEU A 321 -5.35 5.01 16.30
CA LEU A 321 -6.06 5.93 17.19
C LEU A 321 -5.10 6.72 18.09
N MET A 322 -4.04 6.09 18.59
CA MET A 322 -3.01 6.78 19.38
C MET A 322 -2.26 7.84 18.56
N VAL A 323 -1.86 7.51 17.34
CA VAL A 323 -1.23 8.47 16.42
C VAL A 323 -2.22 9.56 16.02
N LEU A 324 -3.52 9.24 15.85
CA LEU A 324 -4.57 10.22 15.56
C LEU A 324 -4.78 11.20 16.72
N LEU A 325 -4.71 10.74 17.98
CA LEU A 325 -4.75 11.62 19.15
C LEU A 325 -3.54 12.57 19.17
N GLY A 326 -2.36 12.08 18.81
CA GLY A 326 -1.16 12.91 18.61
C GLY A 326 -1.36 13.94 17.50
N PHE A 327 -1.83 13.51 16.33
CA PHE A 327 -2.14 14.40 15.20
C PHE A 327 -3.14 15.50 15.61
N LYS A 328 -4.27 15.12 16.22
CA LYS A 328 -5.32 16.06 16.63
C LYS A 328 -4.84 17.05 17.69
N SER A 329 -3.97 16.63 18.61
CA SER A 329 -3.47 17.50 19.67
C SER A 329 -2.37 18.45 19.20
N LEU A 330 -1.58 18.05 18.20
CA LEU A 330 -0.42 18.82 17.73
C LEU A 330 -0.70 19.66 16.47
N VAL A 331 -1.63 19.24 15.61
CA VAL A 331 -1.94 19.90 14.34
C VAL A 331 -3.09 20.88 14.51
N ASN A 332 -2.79 22.16 14.26
CA ASN A 332 -3.78 23.21 14.09
C ASN A 332 -3.72 23.70 12.65
N GLU A 333 -4.43 23.02 11.76
CA GLU A 333 -4.41 23.29 10.31
C GLU A 333 -4.64 24.77 9.99
N LYS A 334 -5.61 25.41 10.65
CA LYS A 334 -5.93 26.83 10.40
C LYS A 334 -4.75 27.74 10.65
N LYS A 335 -4.12 27.58 11.81
CA LYS A 335 -2.95 28.37 12.19
C LYS A 335 -1.78 28.11 11.24
N MET A 336 -1.57 26.85 10.85
CA MET A 336 -0.47 26.46 9.97
C MET A 336 -0.65 26.99 8.54
N VAL A 337 -1.89 27.01 8.04
CA VAL A 337 -2.22 27.62 6.73
C VAL A 337 -2.02 29.13 6.78
N GLU A 338 -2.47 29.80 7.83
CA GLU A 338 -2.26 31.26 8.00
C GLU A 338 -0.77 31.62 8.07
N GLU A 339 0.02 30.89 8.85
CA GLU A 339 1.48 31.07 8.92
C GLU A 339 2.14 30.87 7.55
N ARG A 340 1.70 29.85 6.79
CA ARG A 340 2.16 29.61 5.43
C ARG A 340 1.80 30.77 4.50
N GLU A 341 0.57 31.29 4.54
CA GLU A 341 0.15 32.44 3.74
C GLU A 341 0.97 33.70 4.06
N ILE A 342 1.28 33.94 5.33
CA ILE A 342 2.15 35.06 5.77
C ILE A 342 3.55 34.90 5.17
N ILE A 343 4.16 33.72 5.28
CA ILE A 343 5.49 33.43 4.72
C ILE A 343 5.49 33.63 3.20
N CYS A 344 4.45 33.18 2.50
CA CYS A 344 4.39 33.34 1.05
C CYS A 344 4.29 34.82 0.65
N LYS A 345 3.52 35.63 1.39
CA LYS A 345 3.47 37.09 1.19
C LYS A 345 4.81 37.78 1.50
N GLU A 346 5.46 37.41 2.61
CA GLU A 346 6.76 37.99 3.02
C GLU A 346 7.86 37.72 1.97
N TYR A 347 7.86 36.53 1.38
CA TYR A 347 8.90 36.12 0.43
C TYR A 347 8.55 36.44 -1.03
N GLY A 348 7.33 36.91 -1.32
CA GLY A 348 6.82 37.13 -2.67
C GLY A 348 6.61 35.84 -3.45
N ILE A 349 6.25 34.76 -2.76
CA ILE A 349 5.94 33.46 -3.36
C ILE A 349 4.50 33.52 -3.82
N ASP A 350 4.29 33.64 -5.13
CA ASP A 350 2.96 33.54 -5.69
C ASP A 350 2.52 32.06 -5.64
N ASP A 351 1.62 31.76 -4.72
CA ASP A 351 0.94 30.46 -4.64
C ASP A 351 -0.27 30.39 -5.57
N ALA A 352 -0.52 31.45 -6.35
CA ALA A 352 -1.42 31.39 -7.47
C ALA A 352 -1.03 30.19 -8.32
N GLU A 353 -1.93 29.23 -8.40
CA GLU A 353 -1.78 28.00 -9.16
C GLU A 353 -1.26 28.36 -10.55
N GLU A 354 0.02 28.04 -10.81
CA GLU A 354 0.40 27.58 -12.15
C GLU A 354 -0.33 26.25 -12.37
N GLU A 355 -1.67 26.32 -12.54
CA GLU A 355 -2.22 25.61 -13.67
C GLU A 355 -1.38 26.09 -14.86
N GLU A 356 -0.75 25.18 -15.59
CA GLU A 356 -0.22 25.48 -16.90
C GLU A 356 -1.36 26.06 -17.74
N LYS A 357 -1.59 27.37 -17.64
CA LYS A 357 -2.42 28.10 -18.58
C LYS A 357 -1.59 28.13 -19.86
N PRO A 358 -2.05 27.52 -20.95
CA PRO A 358 -1.41 27.75 -22.23
C PRO A 358 -1.42 29.26 -22.45
N VAL A 359 -0.28 29.81 -22.83
CA VAL A 359 -0.13 31.21 -23.21
C VAL A 359 -1.09 31.48 -24.38
N VAL A 360 -2.31 31.90 -24.07
CA VAL A 360 -3.20 32.51 -25.05
C VAL A 360 -2.85 33.98 -25.01
N LYS A 361 -2.05 34.41 -25.99
CA LYS A 361 -1.97 35.83 -26.32
C LYS A 361 -3.39 36.26 -26.67
N GLU A 362 -3.98 37.14 -25.86
CA GLU A 362 -5.27 37.75 -26.18
C GLU A 362 -5.13 38.53 -27.48
N ILE A 363 -5.71 37.97 -28.55
CA ILE A 363 -6.09 38.67 -29.77
C ILE A 363 -7.62 38.72 -29.70
N PRO A 364 -8.29 39.85 -29.99
CA PRO A 364 -9.72 39.96 -29.80
C PRO A 364 -10.44 39.06 -30.81
N ASN A 365 -11.19 38.07 -30.32
CA ASN A 365 -11.81 37.04 -31.15
C ASN A 365 -13.34 37.10 -31.16
N THR A 366 -13.91 36.63 -32.27
CA THR A 366 -15.33 36.71 -32.63
C THR A 366 -16.06 35.39 -32.35
N ALA A 367 -17.40 35.42 -32.26
CA ALA A 367 -18.25 34.33 -31.77
C ALA A 367 -18.09 32.94 -32.46
N ALA A 368 -17.48 32.86 -33.64
CA ALA A 368 -17.17 31.59 -34.31
C ALA A 368 -15.95 30.86 -33.72
N GLU A 369 -15.08 31.56 -33.01
CA GLU A 369 -13.85 31.00 -32.42
C GLU A 369 -14.10 30.38 -31.04
N ASP A 370 -15.13 30.84 -30.34
CA ASP A 370 -15.59 30.28 -29.06
C ASP A 370 -16.03 28.82 -29.20
N GLU A 371 -16.78 28.47 -30.26
CA GLU A 371 -17.19 27.09 -30.52
C GLU A 371 -15.99 26.18 -30.80
N VAL A 372 -14.99 26.67 -31.53
CA VAL A 372 -13.77 25.92 -31.88
C VAL A 372 -12.88 25.72 -30.64
N GLU A 373 -12.79 26.71 -29.75
CA GLU A 373 -12.04 26.61 -28.50
C GLU A 373 -12.69 25.64 -27.51
N VAL A 374 -14.02 25.64 -27.41
CA VAL A 374 -14.78 24.68 -26.58
C VAL A 374 -14.58 23.25 -27.08
N ILE A 375 -14.61 23.02 -28.40
CA ILE A 375 -14.33 21.71 -29.00
C ILE A 375 -12.88 21.28 -28.75
N ARG A 376 -11.92 22.21 -28.80
CA ARG A 376 -10.50 21.93 -28.53
C ARG A 376 -10.24 21.60 -27.06
N LYS A 377 -10.84 22.33 -26.12
CA LYS A 377 -10.81 22.00 -24.68
C LYS A 377 -11.43 20.65 -24.39
N SER A 378 -12.59 20.34 -24.96
CA SER A 378 -13.26 19.02 -24.87
C SER A 378 -12.38 17.88 -25.39
N LYS A 379 -11.72 18.05 -26.54
CA LYS A 379 -10.79 17.05 -27.09
C LYS A 379 -9.54 16.89 -26.22
N LEU A 380 -9.01 17.98 -25.67
CA LEU A 380 -7.87 17.96 -24.77
C LEU A 380 -8.20 17.27 -23.44
N GLU A 381 -9.38 17.51 -22.86
CA GLU A 381 -9.85 16.82 -21.66
C GLU A 381 -10.05 15.33 -21.91
N LYS A 382 -10.63 14.95 -23.05
CA LYS A 382 -10.76 13.54 -23.46
C LYS A 382 -9.39 12.89 -23.65
N ALA A 383 -8.42 13.60 -24.22
CA ALA A 383 -7.05 13.11 -24.37
C ALA A 383 -6.36 12.96 -23.01
N LYS A 384 -6.48 13.94 -22.11
CA LYS A 384 -5.96 13.86 -20.73
C LYS A 384 -6.58 12.70 -19.97
N PHE A 385 -7.89 12.49 -20.08
CA PHE A 385 -8.59 11.37 -19.46
C PHE A 385 -8.16 10.01 -20.04
N LYS A 386 -7.93 9.93 -21.36
CA LYS A 386 -7.41 8.73 -22.01
C LYS A 386 -5.97 8.43 -21.57
N SER A 387 -5.10 9.43 -21.52
CA SER A 387 -3.73 9.29 -21.00
C SER A 387 -3.73 8.89 -19.52
N PHE A 388 -4.61 9.46 -18.71
CA PHE A 388 -4.81 9.08 -17.32
C PHE A 388 -5.25 7.62 -17.17
N LEU A 389 -6.22 7.16 -17.97
CA LEU A 389 -6.63 5.74 -18.01
C LEU A 389 -5.50 4.82 -18.46
N LEU A 390 -4.69 5.23 -19.45
CA LEU A 390 -3.56 4.44 -19.92
C LEU A 390 -2.43 4.35 -18.90
N ILE A 391 -2.13 5.45 -18.19
CA ILE A 391 -1.16 5.46 -17.09
C ILE A 391 -1.65 4.55 -15.96
N LEU A 392 -2.94 4.63 -15.61
CA LEU A 392 -3.51 3.74 -14.61
C LEU A 392 -3.46 2.28 -15.05
N ALA A 393 -3.84 1.99 -16.29
CA ALA A 393 -3.75 0.64 -16.83
C ALA A 393 -2.30 0.14 -16.81
N SER A 394 -1.32 1.01 -17.11
CA SER A 394 0.10 0.68 -17.02
C SER A 394 0.54 0.42 -15.59
N ILE A 395 0.12 1.22 -14.60
CA ILE A 395 0.45 1.01 -13.19
C ILE A 395 -0.21 -0.28 -12.69
N PHE A 396 -1.48 -0.51 -13.04
CA PHE A 396 -2.22 -1.73 -12.72
C PHE A 396 -1.55 -2.96 -13.33
N MET A 397 -1.20 -2.92 -14.62
CA MET A 397 -0.48 -4.00 -15.29
C MET A 397 0.91 -4.22 -14.71
N TRP A 398 1.61 -3.14 -14.33
CA TRP A 398 2.92 -3.24 -13.68
C TRP A 398 2.81 -3.88 -12.30
N PHE A 399 1.84 -3.48 -11.47
CA PHE A 399 1.61 -4.12 -10.17
C PHE A 399 1.15 -5.58 -10.32
N MET A 400 0.27 -5.86 -11.28
CA MET A 400 -0.17 -7.21 -11.59
C MET A 400 1.01 -8.09 -12.02
N GLY A 401 1.88 -7.56 -12.89
CA GLY A 401 3.10 -8.24 -13.34
C GLY A 401 4.13 -8.39 -12.23
N TYR A 402 4.38 -7.33 -11.45
CA TYR A 402 5.30 -7.34 -10.31
C TYR A 402 4.85 -8.38 -9.29
N ASN A 403 3.59 -8.38 -8.87
CA ASN A 403 3.05 -9.37 -7.94
C ASN A 403 3.03 -10.78 -8.54
N ALA A 404 2.86 -10.93 -9.85
CA ALA A 404 2.98 -12.24 -10.49
C ALA A 404 4.42 -12.78 -10.46
N VAL A 405 5.43 -11.91 -10.57
CA VAL A 405 6.87 -12.29 -10.61
C VAL A 405 7.51 -12.33 -9.23
N SER A 406 7.14 -11.45 -8.31
CA SER A 406 7.70 -11.41 -6.94
C SER A 406 7.12 -12.48 -6.02
N SER A 407 6.07 -13.18 -6.47
CA SER A 407 5.42 -14.28 -5.75
C SER A 407 5.82 -15.68 -6.26
N THR A 408 6.86 -15.79 -7.09
CA THR A 408 7.67 -17.01 -7.24
C THR A 408 8.87 -16.91 -6.31
#